data_AF-G8Y5Q5-F1
#
_entry.id   AF-G8Y5Q5-F1
#
_cell.length_a   1.000
_cell.length_b   1.000
_cell.length_c   1.000
_cell.angle_alpha   90.00
_cell.angle_beta   90.00
_cell.angle_gamma   90.00
#
_symmetry.space_group_name_H-M   'P 1'
#
loop_
_entity.id
_entity.type
_entity.pdbx_description
1 polymer ?
#
loop_
_entity_poly.entity_id
_entity_poly.type
_entity_poly.pdbx_seq_one_letter_code
_entity_poly.pdbx_strand_id
1 'polypeptide(L)'
;MGLLASSKTIANIVSEYEKELASLDVEDFSDPKRIVDVPRASSCYLNHLKISSIQKDIPKLKLSLEKIRVDDNYKSTSQNLSDLQRLVDEKEFMNNKVLNLWLERQTTAIDVQQTPYNDKGETSDAAQQASEPAKAAPEDNNLTSLRQRLLAGGTYTSLDSESVEKSNETHESIQEDIIHEISGFATSLKDSALRLSSKILEDQNILHRTNENVLKSESLMKTVGNNLNDYINNKTGGKISFWFLIKAFAGTMLLFFMMVLIIKIFPAF
;
A
#
# COMPACT_ATOMS: atom_id res chain seq x y z
N MET A 1 -21.35 4.44 -14.65
CA MET A 1 -20.84 5.06 -15.89
C MET A 1 -21.26 6.53 -15.89
N GLY A 2 -20.43 7.41 -15.33
CA GLY A 2 -20.72 8.84 -15.22
C GLY A 2 -19.87 9.65 -16.20
N LEU A 3 -20.56 10.29 -17.15
CA LEU A 3 -20.26 11.52 -17.88
C LEU A 3 -18.82 12.08 -17.84
N LEU A 4 -18.03 11.78 -18.87
CA LEU A 4 -17.02 12.70 -19.41
C LEU A 4 -17.65 13.39 -20.64
N ALA A 5 -18.44 14.43 -20.40
CA ALA A 5 -19.37 14.99 -21.39
C ALA A 5 -18.77 16.01 -22.36
N SER A 6 -17.48 16.34 -22.29
CA SER A 6 -16.86 17.32 -23.19
C SER A 6 -15.34 17.11 -23.32
N SER A 7 -14.81 17.38 -24.51
CA SER A 7 -13.36 17.44 -24.79
C SER A 7 -12.64 18.39 -23.81
N LYS A 8 -13.31 19.46 -23.36
CA LYS A 8 -12.82 20.42 -22.36
C LYS A 8 -12.67 19.82 -20.98
N THR A 9 -13.56 18.91 -20.58
CA THR A 9 -13.46 18.19 -19.31
C THR A 9 -12.28 17.23 -19.33
N ILE A 10 -12.07 16.54 -20.45
CA ILE A 10 -10.90 15.67 -20.66
C ILE A 10 -9.61 16.49 -20.65
N ALA A 11 -9.57 17.66 -21.31
CA ALA A 11 -8.43 18.56 -21.29
C ALA A 11 -8.12 19.11 -19.88
N ASN A 12 -9.15 19.40 -19.08
CA ASN A 12 -8.96 19.85 -17.70
C ASN A 12 -8.37 18.73 -16.83
N ILE A 13 -8.85 17.49 -16.98
CA ILE A 13 -8.31 16.31 -16.29
C ILE A 13 -6.86 16.05 -16.71
N VAL A 14 -6.53 16.17 -18.00
CA VAL A 14 -5.14 16.07 -18.49
C VAL A 14 -4.25 17.14 -17.86
N SER A 15 -4.72 18.40 -17.77
CA SER A 15 -3.97 19.47 -17.13
C SER A 15 -3.82 19.31 -15.62
N GLU A 16 -4.76 18.64 -14.97
CA GLU A 16 -4.71 18.30 -13.55
C GLU A 16 -3.67 17.20 -13.33
N TYR A 17 -3.66 16.16 -14.18
CA TYR A 17 -2.62 15.14 -14.16
C TYR A 17 -1.22 15.68 -14.48
N GLU A 18 -1.09 16.64 -15.40
CA GLU A 18 0.19 17.32 -15.67
C GLU A 18 0.69 18.10 -14.43
N LYS A 19 -0.21 18.77 -13.71
CA LYS A 19 0.13 19.47 -12.45
C LYS A 19 0.48 18.49 -11.35
N GLU A 20 -0.24 17.38 -11.25
CA GLU A 20 0.09 16.31 -10.30
C GLU A 20 1.46 15.70 -10.62
N LEU A 21 1.75 15.43 -11.90
CA LEU A 21 3.07 14.96 -12.36
C LEU A 21 4.19 15.97 -12.10
N ALA A 22 3.91 17.27 -12.21
CA ALA A 22 4.88 18.32 -11.88
C ALA A 22 5.10 18.46 -10.35
N SER A 23 4.09 18.12 -9.55
CA SER A 23 4.19 18.10 -8.08
C SER A 23 4.87 16.85 -7.52
N LEU A 24 5.01 15.82 -8.36
CA LEU A 24 5.74 14.59 -8.04
C LEU A 24 7.24 14.87 -8.11
N ASP A 25 7.89 14.91 -6.93
CA ASP A 25 9.34 15.00 -6.78
C ASP A 25 9.99 13.68 -7.24
N VAL A 26 10.06 13.50 -8.56
CA VAL A 26 10.80 12.43 -9.19
C VAL A 26 12.15 13.01 -9.55
N GLU A 27 13.16 12.67 -8.75
CA GLU A 27 14.54 13.11 -8.90
C GLU A 27 15.05 12.88 -10.32
N ASP A 28 15.61 13.93 -10.91
CA ASP A 28 16.24 13.90 -12.22
C ASP A 28 17.64 13.27 -12.09
N PHE A 29 17.86 12.13 -12.74
CA PHE A 29 19.13 11.42 -12.75
C PHE A 29 20.19 12.08 -13.65
N SER A 30 19.91 13.24 -14.24
CA SER A 30 20.89 14.00 -15.02
C SER A 30 22.10 14.46 -14.19
N ASP A 31 21.97 14.54 -12.87
CA ASP A 31 23.06 14.91 -11.95
C ASP A 31 23.53 13.74 -11.06
N PRO A 32 24.72 13.16 -11.31
CA PRO A 32 25.22 11.99 -10.58
C PRO A 32 25.56 12.27 -9.10
N LYS A 33 25.60 13.54 -8.68
CA LYS A 33 25.89 13.93 -7.28
C LYS A 33 24.70 13.84 -6.34
N ARG A 34 23.46 13.73 -6.86
CA ARG A 34 22.24 13.62 -6.01
C ARG A 34 21.92 12.18 -5.58
N ILE A 35 22.64 11.18 -6.07
CA ILE A 35 22.45 9.75 -5.77
C ILE A 35 22.80 9.39 -4.30
N VAL A 36 23.47 10.31 -3.59
CA VAL A 36 24.00 10.09 -2.24
C VAL A 36 22.96 10.40 -1.15
N ASP A 37 22.03 11.33 -1.39
CA ASP A 37 21.03 11.76 -0.40
C ASP A 37 19.61 11.44 -0.86
N VAL A 38 19.28 10.15 -1.05
CA VAL A 38 17.90 9.74 -1.36
C VAL A 38 17.04 9.87 -0.09
N PRO A 39 16.08 10.82 0.02
CA PRO A 39 15.26 10.94 1.20
C PRO A 39 14.03 10.02 1.09
N ARG A 40 13.91 9.12 2.07
CA ARG A 40 12.71 8.40 2.54
C ARG A 40 11.93 7.59 1.49
N ALA A 41 12.05 6.27 1.60
CA ALA A 41 11.27 5.23 0.90
C ALA A 41 9.75 5.47 0.77
N SER A 42 9.14 6.28 1.65
CA SER A 42 7.73 6.66 1.56
C SER A 42 7.37 7.46 0.31
N SER A 43 8.28 8.26 -0.26
CA SER A 43 8.01 9.05 -1.47
C SER A 43 8.02 8.18 -2.73
N CYS A 44 8.99 7.26 -2.88
CA CYS A 44 9.16 6.44 -4.08
C CYS A 44 7.99 5.47 -4.35
N TYR A 45 7.47 4.80 -3.31
CA TYR A 45 6.32 3.90 -3.45
C TYR A 45 5.01 4.67 -3.69
N LEU A 46 4.84 5.82 -3.03
CA LEU A 46 3.68 6.68 -3.25
C LEU A 46 3.69 7.26 -4.66
N ASN A 47 4.86 7.67 -5.15
CA ASN A 47 5.07 8.12 -6.52
C ASN A 47 4.76 6.99 -7.52
N HIS A 48 5.21 5.76 -7.25
CA HIS A 48 4.88 4.60 -8.08
C HIS A 48 3.36 4.36 -8.17
N LEU A 49 2.66 4.41 -7.03
CA LEU A 49 1.21 4.19 -7.00
C LEU A 49 0.45 5.28 -7.77
N LYS A 50 0.85 6.54 -7.62
CA LYS A 50 0.25 7.65 -8.36
C LYS A 50 0.49 7.54 -9.87
N ILE A 51 1.74 7.30 -10.28
CA ILE A 51 2.10 7.11 -11.69
C ILE A 51 1.33 5.91 -12.29
N SER A 52 1.24 4.79 -11.56
CA SER A 52 0.47 3.61 -11.99
C SER A 52 -1.03 3.90 -12.11
N SER A 53 -1.59 4.74 -11.22
CA SER A 53 -3.00 5.14 -11.33
C SER A 53 -3.27 5.97 -12.58
N ILE A 54 -2.40 6.95 -12.88
CA ILE A 54 -2.49 7.80 -14.08
C ILE A 54 -2.33 6.93 -15.35
N GLN A 55 -1.37 6.00 -15.35
CA GLN A 55 -1.16 5.06 -16.47
C GLN A 55 -2.40 4.20 -16.77
N LYS A 56 -3.12 3.75 -15.73
CA LYS A 56 -4.35 2.96 -15.88
C LYS A 56 -5.53 3.77 -16.41
N ASP A 57 -5.50 5.09 -16.23
CA ASP A 57 -6.57 5.99 -16.65
C ASP A 57 -6.35 6.54 -18.07
N ILE A 58 -5.10 6.73 -18.52
CA ILE A 58 -4.76 7.12 -19.91
C ILE A 58 -5.54 6.33 -21.00
N PRO A 59 -5.60 4.98 -20.99
CA PRO A 59 -6.33 4.24 -22.03
C PRO A 59 -7.84 4.51 -21.98
N LYS A 60 -8.41 4.76 -20.79
CA LYS A 60 -9.82 5.12 -20.64
C LYS A 60 -10.10 6.53 -21.16
N LEU A 61 -9.18 7.47 -20.91
CA LEU A 61 -9.25 8.82 -21.49
C LEU A 61 -9.13 8.77 -23.01
N LYS A 62 -8.24 7.95 -23.56
CA LYS A 62 -8.08 7.76 -25.01
C LYS A 62 -9.35 7.23 -25.67
N LEU A 63 -9.96 6.19 -25.10
CA LEU A 63 -11.24 5.63 -25.57
C LEU A 63 -12.40 6.63 -25.44
N SER A 64 -12.38 7.47 -24.41
CA SER A 64 -13.40 8.52 -24.21
C SER A 64 -13.21 9.68 -25.19
N LEU A 65 -11.97 10.02 -25.53
CA LEU A 65 -11.62 11.03 -26.52
C LEU A 65 -11.97 10.56 -27.94
N GLU A 66 -11.73 9.29 -28.27
CA GLU A 66 -12.08 8.69 -29.57
C GLU A 66 -13.60 8.71 -29.83
N LYS A 67 -14.42 8.60 -28.79
CA LYS A 67 -15.89 8.76 -28.89
C LYS A 67 -16.32 10.20 -29.21
N ILE A 68 -15.46 11.20 -28.97
CA ILE A 68 -15.72 12.64 -29.14
C ILE A 68 -14.85 13.20 -30.29
N ARG A 69 -14.58 12.37 -31.32
CA ARG A 69 -13.72 12.68 -32.49
C ARG A 69 -14.18 13.88 -33.35
N VAL A 70 -15.40 14.35 -33.15
CA VAL A 70 -16.05 15.42 -33.96
C VAL A 70 -15.70 16.83 -33.48
N ASP A 71 -15.05 16.99 -32.32
CA ASP A 71 -14.71 18.29 -31.74
C ASP A 71 -13.41 18.86 -32.33
N ASP A 72 -13.38 20.15 -32.68
CA ASP A 72 -12.19 20.84 -33.21
C ASP A 72 -10.98 20.76 -32.25
N ASN A 73 -11.24 20.59 -30.94
CA ASN A 73 -10.19 20.46 -29.92
C ASN A 73 -9.62 19.03 -29.80
N TYR A 74 -10.18 18.05 -30.51
CA TYR A 74 -9.76 16.64 -30.44
C TYR A 74 -8.28 16.46 -30.76
N LYS A 75 -7.77 17.16 -31.79
CA LYS A 75 -6.38 17.01 -32.24
C LYS A 75 -5.40 17.55 -31.18
N SER A 76 -5.71 18.68 -30.55
CA SER A 76 -4.89 19.26 -29.49
C SER A 76 -4.93 18.40 -28.22
N THR A 77 -6.12 17.97 -27.78
CA THR A 77 -6.25 17.10 -26.60
C THR A 77 -5.61 15.73 -26.84
N SER A 78 -5.63 15.21 -28.07
CA SER A 78 -4.96 13.94 -28.41
C SER A 78 -3.44 14.07 -28.42
N GLN A 79 -2.90 15.22 -28.84
CA GLN A 79 -1.46 15.50 -28.75
C GLN A 79 -1.03 15.63 -27.30
N ASN A 80 -1.74 16.43 -26.49
CA ASN A 80 -1.45 16.58 -25.07
C ASN A 80 -1.56 15.24 -24.31
N LEU A 81 -2.54 14.40 -24.65
CA LEU A 81 -2.65 13.06 -24.05
C LEU A 81 -1.47 12.15 -24.44
N SER A 82 -0.93 12.30 -25.65
CA SER A 82 0.24 11.54 -26.10
C SER A 82 1.52 12.05 -25.43
N ASP A 83 1.65 13.36 -25.24
CA ASP A 83 2.75 13.98 -24.51
C ASP A 83 2.71 13.62 -23.02
N LEU A 84 1.52 13.62 -22.40
CA LEU A 84 1.32 13.14 -21.03
C LEU A 84 1.70 11.66 -20.91
N GLN A 85 1.30 10.82 -21.86
CA GLN A 85 1.70 9.40 -21.86
C GLN A 85 3.23 9.25 -21.90
N ARG A 86 3.91 10.01 -22.76
CA ARG A 86 5.38 10.00 -22.83
C ARG A 86 6.02 10.43 -21.50
N LEU A 87 5.50 11.48 -20.86
CA LEU A 87 5.99 11.95 -19.56
C LEU A 87 5.74 10.94 -18.43
N VAL A 88 4.58 10.27 -18.44
CA VAL A 88 4.25 9.22 -17.48
C VAL A 88 5.18 8.02 -17.64
N ASP A 89 5.43 7.57 -18.87
CA ASP A 89 6.35 6.46 -19.16
C ASP A 89 7.79 6.79 -18.72
N GLU A 90 8.26 8.02 -18.97
CA GLU A 90 9.58 8.50 -18.54
C GLU A 90 9.69 8.53 -17.00
N LYS A 91 8.69 9.08 -16.31
CA LYS A 91 8.67 9.16 -14.85
C LYS A 91 8.53 7.78 -14.20
N GLU A 92 7.79 6.87 -14.80
CA GLU A 92 7.69 5.47 -14.38
C GLU A 92 9.05 4.78 -14.47
N PHE A 93 9.74 4.94 -15.59
CA PHE A 93 11.08 4.36 -15.78
C PHE A 93 12.07 4.87 -14.73
N MET A 94 12.09 6.18 -14.49
CA MET A 94 12.96 6.78 -13.47
C MET A 94 12.62 6.26 -12.07
N ASN A 95 11.35 6.20 -11.70
CA ASN A 95 10.93 5.74 -10.39
C ASN A 95 11.23 4.24 -10.17
N ASN A 96 11.06 3.40 -11.21
CA ASN A 96 11.45 1.99 -11.16
C ASN A 96 12.98 1.83 -11.00
N LYS A 97 13.76 2.71 -11.62
CA LYS A 97 15.23 2.72 -11.45
C LYS A 97 15.63 3.09 -10.02
N VAL A 98 15.00 4.10 -9.40
CA VAL A 98 15.22 4.44 -7.99
C VAL A 98 14.87 3.26 -7.09
N LEU A 99 13.72 2.62 -7.33
CA LEU A 99 13.23 1.51 -6.52
C LEU A 99 14.18 0.32 -6.58
N ASN A 100 14.68 -0.03 -7.77
CA ASN A 100 15.66 -1.10 -7.93
C ASN A 100 16.98 -0.79 -7.22
N LEU A 101 17.49 0.44 -7.34
CA LEU A 101 18.70 0.86 -6.62
C LEU A 101 18.53 0.84 -5.11
N TRP A 102 17.34 1.22 -4.61
CA TRP A 102 17.03 1.15 -3.19
C TRP A 102 16.95 -0.30 -2.69
N LEU A 103 16.32 -1.19 -3.48
CA LEU A 103 16.19 -2.60 -3.16
C LEU A 103 17.56 -3.30 -3.16
N GLU A 104 18.42 -2.99 -4.14
CA GLU A 104 19.79 -3.51 -4.23
C GLU A 104 20.66 -3.08 -3.04
N ARG A 105 20.49 -1.85 -2.55
CA ARG A 105 21.17 -1.38 -1.32
C ARG A 105 20.68 -2.13 -0.07
N GLN A 106 19.40 -2.49 0.00
CA GLN A 106 18.89 -3.27 1.13
C GLN A 106 19.35 -4.72 1.10
N THR A 107 19.43 -5.36 -0.07
CA THR A 107 19.90 -6.75 -0.17
C THR A 107 21.39 -6.89 0.10
N THR A 108 22.22 -5.93 -0.35
CA THR A 108 23.66 -5.93 -0.04
C THR A 108 23.97 -5.65 1.43
N ALA A 109 23.12 -4.91 2.15
CA ALA A 109 23.29 -4.69 3.59
C ALA A 109 23.01 -5.94 4.45
N ILE A 110 22.25 -6.91 3.92
CA ILE A 110 21.87 -8.14 4.65
C ILE A 110 22.97 -9.22 4.53
N ASP A 111 23.74 -9.25 3.44
CA ASP A 111 24.76 -10.28 3.18
C ASP A 111 26.08 -10.07 3.96
N VAL A 112 26.27 -8.90 4.59
CA VAL A 112 27.49 -8.56 5.35
C VAL A 112 27.44 -9.03 6.81
N GLN A 113 26.30 -9.52 7.31
CA GLN A 113 26.16 -9.99 8.71
C GLN A 113 26.31 -11.51 8.92
N GLN A 114 26.60 -12.30 7.88
CA GLN A 114 26.89 -13.74 8.03
C GLN A 114 28.35 -14.06 7.72
N THR A 115 29.26 -13.68 8.63
CA THR A 115 30.59 -14.32 8.71
C THR A 115 30.66 -15.22 9.95
N PRO A 116 30.82 -16.55 9.80
CA PRO A 116 31.00 -17.46 10.92
C PRO A 116 32.37 -17.25 11.60
N TYR A 117 32.28 -17.12 12.91
CA TYR A 117 33.36 -17.11 13.91
C TYR A 117 34.35 -18.27 13.69
N ASN A 118 35.65 -17.98 13.62
CA ASN A 118 36.69 -19.00 13.66
C ASN A 118 37.75 -18.67 14.71
N ASP A 119 37.92 -19.66 15.58
CA ASP A 119 38.75 -19.78 16.76
C ASP A 119 40.25 -19.96 16.41
N LYS A 120 41.13 -19.31 17.17
CA LYS A 120 42.46 -19.79 17.64
C LYS A 120 43.31 -18.67 18.25
N GLY A 121 43.70 -18.85 19.50
CA GLY A 121 44.65 -17.99 20.23
C GLY A 121 46.12 -18.32 19.98
N GLU A 122 47.01 -17.50 20.54
CA GLU A 122 48.23 -17.91 21.27
C GLU A 122 48.95 -16.71 21.91
N THR A 123 49.50 -17.04 23.08
CA THR A 123 50.26 -16.33 24.13
C THR A 123 51.56 -15.62 23.74
N SER A 124 52.00 -14.66 24.56
CA SER A 124 53.41 -14.52 25.04
C SER A 124 53.58 -13.48 26.16
N ASP A 125 54.51 -13.80 27.05
CA ASP A 125 54.70 -13.36 28.44
C ASP A 125 55.54 -12.08 28.68
N ALA A 126 55.51 -11.67 29.96
CA ALA A 126 56.65 -11.27 30.80
C ALA A 126 57.01 -9.78 31.01
N ALA A 127 56.74 -9.35 32.25
CA ALA A 127 57.72 -8.91 33.26
C ALA A 127 58.00 -7.39 33.52
N GLN A 128 57.77 -7.04 34.80
CA GLN A 128 58.56 -6.11 35.66
C GLN A 128 58.43 -4.60 35.37
N GLN A 129 58.36 -3.65 36.31
CA GLN A 129 58.55 -3.60 37.76
C GLN A 129 57.97 -2.25 38.28
N ALA A 130 57.70 -2.21 39.58
CA ALA A 130 57.01 -1.16 40.34
C ALA A 130 57.63 0.25 40.34
N SER A 131 56.77 1.28 40.48
CA SER A 131 56.82 2.28 41.57
C SER A 131 55.74 3.37 41.40
N GLU A 132 54.85 3.47 42.39
CA GLU A 132 54.09 4.69 42.73
C GLU A 132 55.04 5.75 43.35
N PRO A 133 54.66 7.04 43.58
CA PRO A 133 53.33 7.66 43.42
C PRO A 133 53.29 9.12 42.87
N ALA A 134 52.06 9.59 42.69
CA ALA A 134 51.56 10.96 42.93
C ALA A 134 51.56 12.04 41.82
N LYS A 135 50.30 12.37 41.47
CA LYS A 135 49.69 13.70 41.30
C LYS A 135 49.97 14.56 40.05
N ALA A 136 48.81 15.03 39.56
CA ALA A 136 48.50 16.26 38.83
C ALA A 136 48.52 16.17 37.29
N ALA A 137 47.35 16.52 36.75
CA ALA A 137 46.92 16.53 35.35
C ALA A 137 47.88 17.33 34.42
N PRO A 138 47.84 17.13 33.09
CA PRO A 138 46.73 17.62 32.26
C PRO A 138 46.28 16.64 31.16
N GLU A 139 45.30 17.11 30.38
CA GLU A 139 44.59 16.47 29.27
C GLU A 139 45.48 15.71 28.25
N ASP A 140 44.85 14.78 27.53
CA ASP A 140 45.37 13.90 26.45
C ASP A 140 45.71 12.42 26.77
N ASN A 141 45.24 11.85 27.89
CA ASN A 141 45.50 10.43 28.23
C ASN A 141 44.24 9.55 28.45
N ASN A 142 43.09 9.94 27.92
CA ASN A 142 41.81 9.32 28.33
C ASN A 142 41.59 7.89 27.79
N LEU A 143 42.12 7.52 26.61
CA LEU A 143 41.87 6.20 26.02
C LEU A 143 42.83 5.12 26.55
N THR A 144 44.10 5.46 26.74
CA THR A 144 45.11 4.52 27.23
C THR A 144 44.92 4.21 28.71
N SER A 145 44.54 5.22 29.51
CA SER A 145 44.18 5.02 30.93
C SER A 145 42.85 4.28 31.10
N LEU A 146 41.84 4.50 30.23
CA LEU A 146 40.64 3.66 30.19
C LEU A 146 40.99 2.21 29.86
N ARG A 147 41.83 1.99 28.84
CA ARG A 147 42.26 0.66 28.41
C ARG A 147 43.02 -0.05 29.52
N GLN A 148 43.89 0.66 30.23
CA GLN A 148 44.65 0.11 31.34
C GLN A 148 43.77 -0.14 32.58
N ARG A 149 42.73 0.66 32.81
CA ARG A 149 41.73 0.41 33.87
C ARG A 149 40.75 -0.70 33.53
N LEU A 150 40.42 -0.89 32.25
CA LEU A 150 39.65 -2.03 31.75
C LEU A 150 40.46 -3.33 31.81
N LEU A 151 41.77 -3.26 31.50
CA LEU A 151 42.68 -4.41 31.62
C LEU A 151 43.01 -4.76 33.08
N ALA A 152 43.15 -3.76 33.95
CA ALA A 152 43.38 -3.93 35.39
C ALA A 152 42.08 -4.19 36.18
N GLY A 153 40.92 -4.02 35.56
CA GLY A 153 39.60 -4.28 36.12
C GLY A 153 39.26 -5.77 36.29
N GLY A 154 40.16 -6.68 35.90
CA GLY A 154 39.96 -8.12 35.99
C GLY A 154 40.46 -8.79 37.27
N THR A 155 41.07 -8.06 38.23
CA THR A 155 41.77 -8.68 39.37
C THR A 155 41.56 -8.00 40.73
N TYR A 156 40.31 -7.64 41.04
CA TYR A 156 39.83 -7.40 42.41
C TYR A 156 38.40 -7.96 42.45
N THR A 157 38.11 -9.10 43.10
CA THR A 157 37.82 -9.18 44.53
C THR A 157 38.00 -10.62 45.07
N SER A 158 39.08 -10.91 45.81
CA SER A 158 39.29 -12.19 46.51
C SER A 158 38.50 -12.31 47.82
N LEU A 159 37.37 -11.62 47.95
CA LEU A 159 36.43 -11.71 49.07
C LEU A 159 34.96 -11.84 48.61
N ASP A 160 34.72 -11.97 47.30
CA ASP A 160 33.37 -12.04 46.73
C ASP A 160 33.23 -13.20 45.72
N SER A 161 34.16 -14.16 45.71
CA SER A 161 34.12 -15.28 44.75
C SER A 161 32.82 -16.09 44.84
N GLU A 162 32.27 -16.27 46.04
CA GLU A 162 30.98 -16.94 46.24
C GLU A 162 29.78 -16.12 45.73
N SER A 163 29.92 -14.78 45.65
CA SER A 163 28.90 -13.85 45.13
C SER A 163 29.02 -13.68 43.62
N VAL A 164 30.24 -13.64 43.07
CA VAL A 164 30.50 -13.55 41.64
C VAL A 164 30.12 -14.84 40.93
N GLU A 165 30.45 -16.01 41.50
CA GLU A 165 30.11 -17.32 40.93
C GLU A 165 28.59 -17.54 40.97
N LYS A 166 27.94 -17.13 42.08
CA LYS A 166 26.48 -17.11 42.21
C LYS A 166 25.80 -16.09 41.30
N SER A 167 26.42 -14.93 41.09
CA SER A 167 25.94 -13.91 40.14
C SER A 167 26.11 -14.38 38.70
N ASN A 168 27.15 -15.15 38.40
CA ASN A 168 27.39 -15.73 37.08
C ASN A 168 26.39 -16.85 36.79
N GLU A 169 26.15 -17.73 37.75
CA GLU A 169 25.11 -18.77 37.68
C GLU A 169 23.71 -18.15 37.52
N THR A 170 23.45 -17.02 38.20
CA THR A 170 22.20 -16.26 38.02
C THR A 170 22.13 -15.61 36.63
N HIS A 171 23.24 -15.09 36.09
CA HIS A 171 23.29 -14.50 34.75
C HIS A 171 23.13 -15.56 33.65
N GLU A 172 23.67 -16.75 33.85
CA GLU A 172 23.55 -17.89 32.94
C GLU A 172 22.12 -18.43 32.93
N SER A 173 21.46 -18.53 34.11
CA SER A 173 20.04 -18.91 34.16
C SER A 173 19.14 -17.89 33.45
N ILE A 174 19.42 -16.59 33.61
CA ILE A 174 18.68 -15.53 32.93
C ILE A 174 18.92 -15.59 31.42
N GLN A 175 20.14 -15.86 30.97
CA GLN A 175 20.43 -16.01 29.54
C GLN A 175 19.73 -17.23 28.94
N GLU A 176 19.73 -18.36 29.64
CA GLU A 176 19.02 -19.57 29.20
C GLU A 176 17.51 -19.32 29.11
N ASP A 177 16.92 -18.65 30.11
CA ASP A 177 15.51 -18.25 30.09
C ASP A 177 15.20 -17.30 28.92
N ILE A 178 16.06 -16.32 28.64
CA ILE A 178 15.90 -15.42 27.50
C ILE A 178 15.99 -16.18 26.18
N ILE A 179 16.92 -17.11 26.03
CA ILE A 179 17.05 -17.93 24.81
C ILE A 179 15.83 -18.82 24.62
N HIS A 180 15.33 -19.42 25.71
CA HIS A 180 14.13 -20.24 25.69
C HIS A 180 12.89 -19.40 25.37
N GLU A 181 12.74 -18.21 25.94
CA GLU A 181 11.66 -17.27 25.61
C GLU A 181 11.74 -16.77 24.17
N ILE A 182 12.92 -16.43 23.66
CA ILE A 182 13.11 -16.02 22.26
C ILE A 182 12.77 -17.17 21.31
N SER A 183 13.19 -18.39 21.65
CA SER A 183 12.86 -19.59 20.87
C SER A 183 11.36 -19.89 20.90
N GLY A 184 10.72 -19.73 22.06
CA GLY A 184 9.28 -19.83 22.23
C GLY A 184 8.52 -18.74 21.46
N PHE A 185 9.01 -17.51 21.48
CA PHE A 185 8.46 -16.38 20.74
C PHE A 185 8.61 -16.57 19.24
N ALA A 186 9.78 -17.00 18.77
CA ALA A 186 10.03 -17.31 17.36
C ALA A 186 9.12 -18.43 16.87
N THR A 187 8.89 -19.46 17.70
CA THR A 187 7.95 -20.55 17.40
C THR A 187 6.51 -20.03 17.35
N SER A 188 6.10 -19.20 18.31
CA SER A 188 4.77 -18.57 18.32
C SER A 188 4.55 -17.63 17.13
N LEU A 189 5.59 -16.89 16.73
CA LEU A 189 5.58 -16.03 15.55
C LEU A 189 5.46 -16.86 14.28
N LYS A 190 6.21 -17.97 14.17
CA LYS A 190 6.11 -18.93 13.07
C LYS A 190 4.71 -19.52 12.98
N ASP A 191 4.13 -19.97 14.08
CA ASP A 191 2.77 -20.52 14.12
C ASP A 191 1.72 -19.46 13.77
N SER A 192 1.93 -18.22 14.22
CA SER A 192 1.08 -17.09 13.86
C SER A 192 1.17 -16.77 12.37
N ALA A 193 2.36 -16.82 11.78
CA ALA A 193 2.58 -16.64 10.35
C ALA A 193 1.96 -17.77 9.52
N LEU A 194 2.07 -19.03 9.96
CA LEU A 194 1.43 -20.17 9.32
C LEU A 194 -0.10 -20.07 9.39
N ARG A 195 -0.66 -19.69 10.55
CA ARG A 195 -2.09 -19.43 10.72
C ARG A 195 -2.56 -18.27 9.83
N LEU A 196 -1.79 -17.20 9.76
CA LEU A 196 -2.09 -16.06 8.88
C LEU A 196 -2.07 -16.49 7.41
N SER A 197 -1.06 -17.24 6.99
CA SER A 197 -0.97 -17.78 5.63
C SER A 197 -2.17 -18.66 5.30
N SER A 198 -2.57 -19.54 6.22
CA SER A 198 -3.75 -20.39 6.04
C SER A 198 -5.02 -19.55 5.91
N LYS A 199 -5.19 -18.52 6.75
CA LYS A 199 -6.33 -17.60 6.66
C LYS A 199 -6.35 -16.82 5.34
N ILE A 200 -5.19 -16.37 4.85
CA ILE A 200 -5.10 -15.67 3.56
C ILE A 200 -5.54 -16.58 2.41
N LEU A 201 -5.13 -17.86 2.42
CA LEU A 201 -5.58 -18.82 1.41
C LEU A 201 -7.08 -19.09 1.50
N GLU A 202 -7.64 -19.18 2.70
CA GLU A 202 -9.08 -19.30 2.91
C GLU A 202 -9.84 -18.06 2.42
N ASP A 203 -9.35 -16.86 2.75
CA ASP A 203 -9.91 -15.59 2.29
C ASP A 203 -9.86 -15.47 0.76
N GLN A 204 -8.81 -15.95 0.10
CA GLN A 204 -8.75 -16.01 -1.37
C GLN A 204 -9.85 -16.92 -1.95
N ASN A 205 -10.15 -18.04 -1.31
CA ASN A 205 -11.24 -18.93 -1.72
C ASN A 205 -12.60 -18.24 -1.53
N ILE A 206 -12.81 -17.58 -0.39
CA ILE A 206 -14.03 -16.82 -0.11
C ILE A 206 -14.21 -15.67 -1.12
N LEU A 207 -13.14 -14.95 -1.44
CA LEU A 207 -13.13 -13.91 -2.48
C LEU A 207 -13.48 -14.48 -3.84
N HIS A 208 -12.95 -15.64 -4.21
CA HIS A 208 -13.29 -16.30 -5.46
C HIS A 208 -14.78 -16.67 -5.52
N ARG A 209 -15.31 -17.29 -4.47
CA ARG A 209 -16.76 -17.59 -4.36
C ARG A 209 -17.62 -16.34 -4.39
N THR A 210 -17.16 -15.27 -3.74
CA THR A 210 -17.85 -13.97 -3.74
C THR A 210 -17.87 -13.38 -5.14
N ASN A 211 -16.74 -13.42 -5.86
CA ASN A 211 -16.66 -12.96 -7.23
C ASN A 211 -17.59 -13.76 -8.15
N GLU A 212 -17.62 -15.10 -8.03
CA GLU A 212 -18.57 -15.92 -8.78
C GLU A 212 -20.03 -15.56 -8.49
N ASN A 213 -20.37 -15.31 -7.22
CA ASN A 213 -21.71 -14.90 -6.83
C ASN A 213 -22.06 -13.50 -7.34
N VAL A 214 -21.10 -12.58 -7.33
CA VAL A 214 -21.27 -11.24 -7.91
C VAL A 214 -21.50 -11.34 -9.42
N LEU A 215 -20.73 -12.15 -10.14
CA LEU A 215 -20.92 -12.37 -11.58
C LEU A 215 -22.27 -13.03 -11.89
N LYS A 216 -22.69 -14.01 -11.08
CA LYS A 216 -24.04 -14.60 -11.20
C LYS A 216 -25.12 -13.56 -10.97
N SER A 217 -24.98 -12.75 -9.92
CA SER A 217 -25.91 -11.66 -9.60
C SER A 217 -25.97 -10.62 -10.72
N GLU A 218 -24.82 -10.23 -11.27
CA GLU A 218 -24.72 -9.32 -12.42
C GLU A 218 -25.44 -9.92 -13.63
N SER A 219 -25.23 -11.21 -13.93
CA SER A 219 -25.88 -11.87 -15.06
C SER A 219 -27.40 -11.93 -14.91
N LEU A 220 -27.89 -12.19 -13.69
CA LEU A 220 -29.31 -12.17 -13.35
C LEU A 220 -29.87 -10.75 -13.47
N MET A 221 -29.17 -9.76 -12.92
CA MET A 221 -29.58 -8.35 -12.98
C MET A 221 -29.59 -7.82 -14.41
N LYS A 222 -28.64 -8.24 -15.25
CA LYS A 222 -28.61 -7.91 -16.68
C LYS A 222 -29.73 -8.60 -17.44
N THR A 223 -30.05 -9.85 -17.11
CA THR A 223 -31.19 -10.57 -17.69
C THR A 223 -32.52 -9.93 -17.29
N VAL A 224 -32.69 -9.58 -16.02
CA VAL A 224 -33.85 -8.85 -15.52
C VAL A 224 -33.93 -7.46 -16.17
N GLY A 225 -32.80 -6.76 -16.28
CA GLY A 225 -32.70 -5.46 -16.94
C GLY A 225 -33.08 -5.52 -18.41
N ASN A 226 -32.60 -6.52 -19.15
CA ASN A 226 -32.98 -6.77 -20.54
C ASN A 226 -34.45 -7.14 -20.66
N ASN A 227 -34.96 -8.03 -19.81
CA ASN A 227 -36.38 -8.40 -19.81
C ASN A 227 -37.29 -7.21 -19.47
N LEU A 228 -36.87 -6.33 -18.55
CA LEU A 228 -37.58 -5.08 -18.25
C LEU A 228 -37.50 -4.11 -19.41
N ASN A 229 -36.33 -3.96 -20.02
CA ASN A 229 -36.14 -3.08 -21.16
C ASN A 229 -36.96 -3.56 -22.35
N ASP A 230 -36.95 -4.86 -22.66
CA ASP A 230 -37.79 -5.48 -23.68
C ASP A 230 -39.28 -5.35 -23.32
N TYR A 231 -39.67 -5.48 -22.05
CA TYR A 231 -41.05 -5.24 -21.63
C TYR A 231 -41.45 -3.77 -21.83
N ILE A 232 -40.61 -2.82 -21.44
CA ILE A 232 -40.86 -1.39 -21.60
C ILE A 232 -40.89 -1.02 -23.09
N ASN A 233 -39.99 -1.57 -23.89
CA ASN A 233 -39.88 -1.25 -25.31
C ASN A 233 -40.99 -1.94 -26.14
N ASN A 234 -41.32 -3.19 -25.83
CA ASN A 234 -42.28 -4.00 -26.60
C ASN A 234 -43.73 -3.88 -26.11
N LYS A 235 -43.97 -3.74 -24.79
CA LYS A 235 -45.33 -3.56 -24.22
C LYS A 235 -45.68 -2.11 -23.94
N THR A 236 -44.70 -1.26 -23.67
CA THR A 236 -44.93 0.16 -23.34
C THR A 236 -44.42 1.13 -24.42
N GLY A 237 -43.75 0.64 -25.49
CA GLY A 237 -43.36 1.44 -26.64
C GLY A 237 -42.48 2.66 -26.33
N GLY A 238 -41.76 2.66 -25.20
CA GLY A 238 -40.90 3.77 -24.76
C GLY A 238 -41.61 5.10 -24.44
N LYS A 239 -42.93 5.16 -24.61
CA LYS A 239 -43.80 6.30 -24.27
C LYS A 239 -45.06 5.68 -23.72
N ILE A 240 -45.42 5.97 -22.46
CA ILE A 240 -46.73 5.58 -21.90
C ILE A 240 -47.77 5.77 -23.02
N SER A 241 -48.29 4.66 -23.55
CA SER A 241 -49.08 4.75 -24.77
C SER A 241 -50.29 5.60 -24.45
N PHE A 242 -50.61 6.59 -25.29
CA PHE A 242 -51.80 7.43 -25.12
C PHE A 242 -53.07 6.58 -24.86
N TRP A 243 -53.08 5.36 -25.42
CA TRP A 243 -54.09 4.33 -25.21
C TRP A 243 -54.13 3.70 -23.81
N PHE A 244 -53.02 3.64 -23.08
CA PHE A 244 -53.01 3.25 -21.68
C PHE A 244 -53.59 4.37 -20.81
N LEU A 245 -53.20 5.62 -21.10
CA LEU A 245 -53.69 6.80 -20.37
C LEU A 245 -55.22 6.95 -20.49
N ILE A 246 -55.76 6.76 -21.69
CA ILE A 246 -57.22 6.84 -21.92
C ILE A 246 -57.98 5.72 -21.19
N LYS A 247 -57.44 4.49 -21.17
CA LYS A 247 -58.06 3.35 -20.46
C LYS A 247 -57.97 3.53 -18.94
N ALA A 248 -56.85 4.02 -18.43
CA ALA A 248 -56.70 4.34 -17.02
C ALA A 248 -57.67 5.44 -16.59
N PHE A 249 -57.79 6.52 -17.39
CA PHE A 249 -58.75 7.60 -17.15
C PHE A 249 -60.20 7.11 -17.16
N ALA A 250 -60.58 6.30 -18.14
CA ALA A 250 -61.91 5.68 -18.20
C ALA A 250 -62.18 4.75 -17.00
N GLY A 251 -61.18 3.98 -16.56
CA GLY A 251 -61.25 3.13 -15.38
C GLY A 251 -61.48 3.93 -14.09
N THR A 252 -60.74 5.03 -13.88
CA THR A 252 -60.96 5.92 -12.74
C THR A 252 -62.33 6.59 -12.77
N MET A 253 -62.82 6.99 -13.96
CA MET A 253 -64.18 7.54 -14.09
C MET A 253 -65.25 6.51 -13.73
N LEU A 254 -65.11 5.28 -14.22
CA LEU A 254 -66.05 4.20 -13.92
C LEU A 254 -66.09 3.88 -12.43
N LEU A 255 -64.92 3.84 -11.77
CA LEU A 255 -64.81 3.61 -10.33
C LEU A 255 -65.43 4.77 -9.53
N PHE A 256 -65.25 6.01 -9.98
CA PHE A 256 -65.90 7.18 -9.40
C PHE A 256 -67.43 7.11 -9.52
N PHE A 257 -67.95 6.74 -10.70
CA PHE A 257 -69.39 6.51 -10.87
C PHE A 257 -69.91 5.38 -9.98
N MET A 258 -69.15 4.30 -9.85
CA MET A 258 -69.50 3.19 -8.95
C MET A 258 -69.56 3.67 -7.50
N MET A 259 -68.58 4.46 -7.04
CA MET A 259 -68.57 5.06 -5.70
C MET A 259 -69.78 5.98 -5.47
N VAL A 260 -70.13 6.83 -6.44
CA VAL A 260 -71.31 7.70 -6.38
C VAL A 260 -72.60 6.88 -6.35
N LEU A 261 -72.66 5.77 -7.10
CA LEU A 261 -73.80 4.86 -7.11
C LEU A 261 -73.95 4.16 -5.75
N ILE A 262 -72.85 3.72 -5.12
CA ILE A 262 -72.85 3.17 -3.76
C ILE A 262 -73.37 4.21 -2.75
N ILE A 263 -72.91 5.47 -2.83
CA ILE A 263 -73.37 6.54 -1.93
C ILE A 263 -74.87 6.82 -2.13
N LYS A 264 -75.36 6.81 -3.38
CA LYS A 264 -76.77 7.05 -3.67
C LYS A 264 -77.67 5.87 -3.29
N ILE A 265 -77.18 4.64 -3.37
CA ILE A 265 -77.96 3.43 -3.03
C ILE A 265 -78.01 3.19 -1.52
N PHE A 266 -77.02 3.69 -0.76
CA PHE A 266 -77.01 3.70 0.72
C PHE A 266 -77.02 5.14 1.27
N PRO A 267 -78.11 5.90 1.13
CA PRO A 267 -78.17 7.27 1.64
C PRO A 267 -78.34 7.37 3.18
N ALA A 268 -78.17 6.27 3.93
CA ALA A 268 -78.51 6.20 5.35
C ALA A 268 -77.68 5.17 6.14
N PHE A 269 -76.38 5.39 6.20
CA PHE A 269 -75.56 5.10 7.39
C PHE A 269 -74.63 6.28 7.64
#